data_AF-A0A940UN30-F1
#
_entry.id   AF-A0A940UN30-F1
#
_cell.length_a   1.000
_cell.length_b   1.000
_cell.length_c   1.000
_cell.angle_alpha   90.00
_cell.angle_beta   90.00
_cell.angle_gamma   90.00
#
_symmetry.space_group_name_H-M   'P 1'
#
loop_
_entity.id
_entity.type
_entity.pdbx_description
1 polymer ?
#
loop_
_entity_poly.entity_id
_entity_poly.type
_entity_poly.pdbx_seq_one_letter_code
_entity_poly.pdbx_strand_id
1 'polypeptide(L)'
;MNNRKTPVEFAKDTVINNYPQLNFIARELLAIADCGACIAYDKFWALHTQIIFGATECLAAYDLEQKDALGRQSDTPWFERTMHLQNAILSYNSCLDYMWQVIYFYYDIGNVKYLEFSDFSNIEEESSKIGKKVSYKELKKAMALHNPLLLSAIESYQKKREHNNEMANMAKHRASFWAFGNSRTGTGATIVNTAGQEINITSITTPPTIDIDHEVELLTNFHKDTVEMEKTVYECCDFKSKLYVLGSLKGGKLTL
;
A
#
# COMPACT_ATOMS: atom_id res chain seq x y z
N MET A 1 -7.69 -1.28 -33.65
CA MET A 1 -7.18 -2.28 -32.69
C MET A 1 -5.94 -1.66 -32.06
N ASN A 2 -6.03 -1.26 -30.79
CA ASN A 2 -4.85 -0.79 -30.06
C ASN A 2 -3.89 -1.97 -29.87
N ASN A 3 -2.59 -1.75 -30.11
CA ASN A 3 -1.53 -2.74 -29.87
C ASN A 3 -1.42 -2.99 -28.37
N ARG A 4 -2.22 -3.93 -27.84
CA ARG A 4 -2.10 -4.39 -26.45
C ARG A 4 -0.76 -5.09 -26.27
N LYS A 5 -0.03 -4.73 -25.21
CA LYS A 5 1.22 -5.39 -24.82
C LYS A 5 0.94 -6.84 -24.44
N THR A 6 1.89 -7.74 -24.68
CA THR A 6 1.88 -9.07 -24.06
C THR A 6 2.04 -8.94 -22.53
N PRO A 7 1.59 -9.92 -21.71
CA PRO A 7 1.82 -9.88 -20.26
C PRO A 7 3.29 -9.68 -19.88
N VAL A 8 4.22 -10.27 -20.64
CA VAL A 8 5.68 -10.11 -20.45
C VAL A 8 6.14 -8.68 -20.73
N GLU A 9 5.59 -8.02 -21.75
CA GLU A 9 5.90 -6.62 -22.03
C GLU A 9 5.27 -5.67 -21.01
N PHE A 10 4.06 -5.99 -20.53
CA PHE A 10 3.37 -5.23 -19.49
C PHE A 10 4.07 -5.33 -18.13
N ALA A 11 4.64 -6.50 -17.79
CA ALA A 11 5.41 -6.67 -16.56
C ALA A 11 6.63 -5.72 -16.46
N LYS A 12 7.11 -5.18 -17.59
CA LYS A 12 8.16 -4.14 -17.59
C LYS A 12 7.66 -2.78 -17.12
N ASP A 13 6.35 -2.55 -17.10
CA ASP A 13 5.75 -1.34 -16.55
C ASP A 13 5.50 -1.44 -15.05
N THR A 14 5.57 -2.64 -14.48
CA THR A 14 5.40 -2.93 -13.04
C THR A 14 6.72 -3.31 -12.35
N VAL A 15 7.84 -2.76 -12.82
CA VAL A 15 9.17 -2.97 -12.23
C VAL A 15 9.20 -2.52 -10.77
N ILE A 16 9.90 -3.29 -9.95
CA ILE A 16 10.01 -3.09 -8.50
C ILE A 16 11.46 -2.74 -8.19
N ASN A 17 11.68 -1.88 -7.20
CA ASN A 17 13.02 -1.62 -6.69
C ASN A 17 13.66 -2.91 -6.15
N ASN A 18 14.98 -3.01 -6.25
CA ASN A 18 15.71 -4.09 -5.61
C ASN A 18 16.54 -3.53 -4.46
N TYR A 19 16.30 -4.02 -3.25
CA TYR A 19 17.05 -3.65 -2.06
C TYR A 19 17.78 -4.89 -1.51
N PRO A 20 18.94 -5.29 -2.08
CA PRO A 20 19.72 -6.43 -1.56
C PRO A 20 20.14 -6.24 -0.10
N GLN A 21 20.20 -4.99 0.36
CA GLN A 21 20.46 -4.62 1.73
C GLN A 21 19.26 -4.76 2.67
N LEU A 22 18.06 -5.07 2.16
CA LEU A 22 16.96 -5.61 2.96
C LEU A 22 17.24 -7.06 3.32
N ASN A 23 17.92 -7.27 4.44
CA ASN A 23 18.27 -8.61 4.89
C ASN A 23 18.21 -8.72 6.41
N PHE A 24 18.12 -9.95 6.86
CA PHE A 24 18.00 -10.29 8.28
C PHE A 24 19.17 -9.75 9.10
N ILE A 25 20.40 -9.76 8.57
CA ILE A 25 21.58 -9.30 9.30
C ILE A 25 21.49 -7.79 9.59
N ALA A 26 21.14 -6.98 8.59
CA ALA A 26 20.99 -5.53 8.75
C ALA A 26 19.89 -5.19 9.76
N ARG A 27 18.77 -5.92 9.73
CA ARG A 27 17.70 -5.82 10.72
C ARG A 27 18.20 -6.08 12.15
N GLU A 28 18.87 -7.22 12.39
CA GLU A 28 19.38 -7.57 13.72
C GLU A 28 20.40 -6.55 14.24
N LEU A 29 21.26 -6.02 13.37
CA LEU A 29 22.21 -4.97 13.75
C LEU A 29 21.51 -3.65 14.08
N LEU A 30 20.43 -3.30 13.37
CA LEU A 30 19.61 -2.13 13.70
C LEU A 30 18.94 -2.27 15.05
N ALA A 31 18.45 -3.45 15.43
CA ALA A 31 17.85 -3.68 16.74
C ALA A 31 18.81 -3.36 17.90
N ILE A 32 20.11 -3.60 17.69
CA ILE A 32 21.16 -3.27 18.66
C ILE A 32 21.49 -1.77 18.64
N ALA A 33 21.46 -1.13 17.46
CA ALA A 33 21.84 0.27 17.29
C ALA A 33 20.74 1.25 17.74
N ASP A 34 19.50 1.01 17.29
CA ASP A 34 18.37 1.91 17.37
C ASP A 34 17.06 1.13 17.14
N CYS A 35 16.29 0.91 18.20
CA CYS A 35 15.05 0.14 18.15
C CYS A 35 14.00 0.77 17.21
N GLY A 36 13.92 2.10 17.18
CA GLY A 36 13.02 2.83 16.28
C GLY A 36 13.40 2.61 14.81
N ALA A 37 14.69 2.68 14.50
CA ALA A 37 15.18 2.37 13.16
C ALA A 37 14.95 0.90 12.76
N CYS A 38 15.07 -0.05 13.70
CA CYS A 38 14.74 -1.46 13.45
C CYS A 38 13.25 -1.65 13.12
N ILE A 39 12.34 -1.02 13.88
CA ILE A 39 10.91 -1.12 13.61
C ILE A 39 10.59 -0.44 12.27
N ALA A 40 11.15 0.74 12.01
CA ALA A 40 11.00 1.43 10.73
C ALA A 40 11.48 0.55 9.56
N TYR A 41 12.56 -0.20 9.74
CA TYR A 41 13.07 -1.14 8.75
C TYR A 41 12.10 -2.31 8.50
N ASP A 42 11.53 -2.90 9.55
CA ASP A 42 10.48 -3.94 9.41
C ASP A 42 9.23 -3.38 8.70
N LYS A 43 8.84 -2.13 8.99
CA LYS A 43 7.73 -1.45 8.28
C LYS A 43 8.07 -1.13 6.83
N PHE A 44 9.33 -0.84 6.53
CA PHE A 44 9.79 -0.62 5.16
C PHE A 44 9.77 -1.93 4.37
N TRP A 45 10.16 -3.05 5.00
CA TRP A 45 10.00 -4.37 4.40
C TRP A 45 8.53 -4.67 4.09
N ALA A 46 7.62 -4.36 5.01
CA ALA A 46 6.19 -4.53 4.79
C ALA A 46 5.68 -3.66 3.63
N LEU A 47 6.11 -2.40 3.54
CA LEU A 47 5.84 -1.52 2.38
C LEU A 47 6.30 -2.18 1.07
N HIS A 48 7.54 -2.65 1.03
CA HIS A 48 8.12 -3.29 -0.14
C HIS A 48 7.33 -4.53 -0.57
N THR A 49 6.93 -5.35 0.40
CA THR A 49 6.11 -6.53 0.17
C THR A 49 4.73 -6.18 -0.39
N GLN A 50 4.11 -5.11 0.10
CA GLN A 50 2.85 -4.63 -0.46
C GLN A 50 3.01 -4.16 -1.91
N ILE A 51 4.09 -3.46 -2.25
CA ILE A 51 4.34 -3.05 -3.63
C ILE A 51 4.50 -4.28 -4.55
N ILE A 52 5.22 -5.31 -4.10
CA ILE A 52 5.35 -6.58 -4.84
C ILE A 52 3.99 -7.25 -5.05
N PHE A 53 3.20 -7.34 -3.98
CA PHE A 53 1.86 -7.94 -4.04
C PHE A 53 0.95 -7.15 -4.99
N GLY A 54 0.88 -5.83 -4.84
CA GLY A 54 0.11 -4.94 -5.71
C GLY A 54 0.51 -5.05 -7.19
N ALA A 55 1.81 -5.12 -7.48
CA ALA A 55 2.33 -5.28 -8.84
C ALA A 55 1.94 -6.64 -9.44
N THR A 56 2.01 -7.70 -8.64
CA THR A 56 1.64 -9.07 -9.05
C THR A 56 0.14 -9.15 -9.36
N GLU A 57 -0.70 -8.60 -8.48
CA GLU A 57 -2.15 -8.56 -8.68
C GLU A 57 -2.54 -7.66 -9.86
N CYS A 58 -1.83 -6.55 -10.09
CA CYS A 58 -2.04 -5.69 -11.25
C CYS A 58 -1.72 -6.43 -12.57
N LEU A 59 -0.61 -7.19 -12.60
CA LEU A 59 -0.26 -8.05 -13.74
C LEU A 59 -1.31 -9.14 -13.97
N ALA A 60 -1.79 -9.78 -12.89
CA ALA A 60 -2.85 -10.78 -12.99
C ALA A 60 -4.17 -10.16 -13.50
N ALA A 61 -4.51 -8.94 -13.08
CA ALA A 61 -5.66 -8.20 -13.61
C ALA A 61 -5.49 -7.81 -15.08
N TYR A 62 -4.27 -7.64 -15.56
CA TYR A 62 -3.98 -7.40 -16.98
C TYR A 62 -4.11 -8.66 -17.84
N ASP A 63 -3.87 -9.85 -17.29
CA ASP A 63 -3.92 -11.09 -18.04
C ASP A 63 -5.36 -11.41 -18.49
N LEU A 64 -5.54 -11.80 -19.75
CA LEU A 64 -6.83 -12.25 -20.28
C LEU A 64 -7.05 -13.75 -20.06
N GLU A 65 -5.97 -14.52 -19.90
CA GLU A 65 -6.00 -15.97 -19.76
C GLU A 65 -6.09 -16.38 -18.28
N GLN A 66 -7.21 -16.01 -17.65
CA GLN A 66 -7.43 -16.32 -16.24
C GLN A 66 -7.63 -17.80 -15.98
N LYS A 67 -7.15 -18.25 -14.82
CA LYS A 67 -7.38 -19.60 -14.29
C LYS A 67 -8.26 -19.57 -13.05
N ASP A 68 -9.13 -20.55 -12.91
CA ASP A 68 -9.95 -20.74 -11.71
C ASP A 68 -9.11 -21.25 -10.52
N ALA A 69 -9.75 -21.39 -9.36
CA ALA A 69 -9.11 -21.88 -8.14
C ALA A 69 -8.53 -23.32 -8.25
N LEU A 70 -8.90 -24.07 -9.30
CA LEU A 70 -8.39 -25.41 -9.60
C LEU A 70 -7.31 -25.40 -10.69
N GLY A 71 -6.92 -24.23 -11.19
CA GLY A 71 -5.91 -24.05 -12.23
C GLY A 71 -6.40 -24.32 -13.65
N ARG A 72 -7.72 -24.46 -13.86
CA ARG A 72 -8.34 -24.64 -15.18
C ARG A 72 -8.59 -23.28 -15.81
N GLN A 73 -8.73 -23.22 -17.14
CA GLN A 73 -9.15 -21.99 -17.80
C GLN A 73 -10.49 -21.51 -17.21
N SER A 74 -10.55 -20.25 -16.79
CA SER A 74 -11.76 -19.69 -16.21
C SER A 74 -12.84 -19.49 -17.27
N ASP A 75 -14.07 -19.86 -16.94
CA ASP A 75 -15.27 -19.52 -17.72
C ASP A 75 -15.74 -18.07 -17.45
N THR A 76 -15.21 -17.43 -16.41
CA THR A 76 -15.59 -16.09 -15.94
C THR A 76 -14.40 -15.13 -15.84
N PRO A 77 -13.47 -15.06 -16.82
CA PRO A 77 -12.17 -14.36 -16.69
C PRO A 77 -12.29 -12.90 -16.21
N TRP A 78 -13.38 -12.21 -16.54
CA TRP A 78 -13.64 -10.84 -16.07
C TRP A 78 -13.84 -10.74 -14.56
N PHE A 79 -14.39 -11.77 -13.91
CA PHE A 79 -14.53 -11.86 -12.47
C PHE A 79 -13.17 -12.00 -11.78
N GLU A 80 -12.32 -12.93 -12.23
CA GLU A 80 -10.99 -13.09 -11.62
C GLU A 80 -10.14 -11.84 -11.83
N ARG A 81 -10.17 -11.24 -13.03
CA ARG A 81 -9.49 -9.95 -13.29
C ARG A 81 -10.00 -8.84 -12.37
N THR A 82 -11.29 -8.79 -12.09
CA THR A 82 -11.88 -7.80 -11.16
C THR A 82 -11.35 -8.00 -9.74
N MET A 83 -11.27 -9.25 -9.27
CA MET A 83 -10.72 -9.57 -7.95
C MET A 83 -9.25 -9.16 -7.84
N HIS A 84 -8.44 -9.49 -8.85
CA HIS A 84 -7.03 -9.10 -8.91
C HIS A 84 -6.87 -7.58 -8.91
N LEU A 85 -7.66 -6.86 -9.70
CA LEU A 85 -7.62 -5.40 -9.73
C LEU A 85 -7.94 -4.80 -8.35
N GLN A 86 -8.91 -5.38 -7.63
CA GLN A 86 -9.27 -4.92 -6.28
C GLN A 86 -8.16 -5.16 -5.28
N ASN A 87 -7.54 -6.33 -5.31
CA ASN A 87 -6.40 -6.64 -4.45
C ASN A 87 -5.23 -5.68 -4.70
N ALA A 88 -4.94 -5.39 -5.98
CA ALA A 88 -3.92 -4.44 -6.35
C ALA A 88 -4.21 -3.04 -5.79
N ILE A 89 -5.41 -2.51 -6.03
CA ILE A 89 -5.87 -1.20 -5.53
C ILE A 89 -5.76 -1.12 -4.01
N LEU A 90 -6.23 -2.14 -3.29
CA LEU A 90 -6.19 -2.20 -1.82
C LEU A 90 -4.76 -2.23 -1.30
N SER A 91 -3.89 -2.99 -1.96
CA SER A 91 -2.48 -3.08 -1.60
C SER A 91 -1.79 -1.73 -1.76
N TYR A 92 -1.87 -1.10 -2.94
CA TYR A 92 -1.30 0.24 -3.16
C TYR A 92 -1.92 1.30 -2.25
N ASN A 93 -3.20 1.15 -1.91
CA ASN A 93 -3.87 2.05 -0.98
C ASN A 93 -3.23 1.98 0.43
N SER A 94 -2.79 0.80 0.87
CA SER A 94 -2.14 0.60 2.16
C SER A 94 -0.71 1.15 2.23
N CYS A 95 -0.02 1.31 1.09
CA CYS A 95 1.37 1.76 1.05
C CYS A 95 1.60 3.12 1.74
N LEU A 96 0.66 4.07 1.62
CA LEU A 96 0.77 5.38 2.29
C LEU A 96 0.86 5.23 3.82
N ASP A 97 0.05 4.33 4.40
CA ASP A 97 0.05 4.10 5.84
C ASP A 97 1.37 3.48 6.29
N TYR A 98 1.93 2.55 5.51
CA TYR A 98 3.26 1.99 5.78
C TYR A 98 4.36 3.06 5.67
N MET A 99 4.33 3.94 4.66
CA MET A 99 5.28 5.05 4.54
C MET A 99 5.26 5.93 5.80
N TRP A 100 4.06 6.27 6.30
CA TRP A 100 3.93 7.03 7.54
C TRP A 100 4.43 6.28 8.77
N GLN A 101 4.20 4.96 8.86
CA GLN A 101 4.74 4.14 9.94
C GLN A 101 6.27 4.10 9.92
N VAL A 102 6.89 3.90 8.75
CA VAL A 102 8.36 3.94 8.59
C VAL A 102 8.91 5.25 9.15
N ILE A 103 8.33 6.37 8.72
CA ILE A 103 8.76 7.71 9.09
C ILE A 103 8.56 7.97 10.58
N TYR A 104 7.41 7.59 11.10
CA TYR A 104 7.05 7.74 12.50
C TYR A 104 8.10 7.07 13.41
N PHE A 105 8.46 5.82 13.13
CA PHE A 105 9.44 5.08 13.93
C PHE A 105 10.87 5.54 13.66
N TYR A 106 11.23 5.86 12.41
CA TYR A 106 12.61 6.24 12.07
C TYR A 106 13.05 7.55 12.73
N TYR A 107 12.14 8.54 12.78
CA TYR A 107 12.39 9.83 13.42
C TYR A 107 11.94 9.86 14.89
N ASP A 108 11.51 8.73 15.46
CA ASP A 108 10.99 8.60 16.83
C ASP A 108 9.93 9.67 17.18
N ILE A 109 8.99 9.87 16.25
CA ILE A 109 7.98 10.92 16.38
C ILE A 109 7.01 10.52 17.50
N GLY A 110 7.06 11.24 18.62
CA GLY A 110 6.19 10.96 19.77
C GLY A 110 6.88 10.26 20.94
N ASN A 111 8.20 10.08 20.90
CA ASN A 111 9.02 9.52 21.99
C ASN A 111 8.46 8.17 22.48
N VAL A 112 8.34 7.20 21.58
CA VAL A 112 7.68 5.93 21.90
C VAL A 112 8.57 5.13 22.83
N LYS A 113 8.05 4.76 24.01
CA LYS A 113 8.70 3.76 24.85
C LYS A 113 8.40 2.38 24.27
N TYR A 114 9.44 1.71 23.77
CA TYR A 114 9.34 0.34 23.27
C TYR A 114 9.14 -0.63 24.43
N LEU A 115 8.05 -1.41 24.40
CA LEU A 115 7.73 -2.42 25.42
C LEU A 115 8.45 -3.74 25.11
N GLU A 116 8.76 -4.52 26.14
CA GLU A 116 9.39 -5.85 25.99
C GLU A 116 8.38 -6.89 25.48
N PHE A 117 8.89 -7.92 24.79
CA PHE A 117 8.07 -8.99 24.19
C PHE A 117 7.32 -9.85 25.22
N SER A 118 7.63 -9.74 26.50
CA SER A 118 6.92 -10.44 27.58
C SER A 118 5.56 -9.81 27.96
N ASP A 119 5.27 -8.58 27.52
CA ASP A 119 4.03 -7.86 27.86
C ASP A 119 2.87 -8.10 26.87
N PHE A 120 2.98 -9.15 26.04
CA PHE A 120 2.11 -9.42 24.89
C PHE A 120 0.64 -9.72 25.21
N SER A 121 0.27 -9.97 26.47
CA SER A 121 -1.12 -10.23 26.86
C SER A 121 -2.05 -9.01 26.71
N ASN A 122 -1.50 -7.81 26.46
CA ASN A 122 -2.27 -6.57 26.42
C ASN A 122 -1.99 -5.69 25.18
N ILE A 123 -1.53 -6.29 24.07
CA ILE A 123 -1.19 -5.55 22.85
C ILE A 123 -2.34 -4.71 22.30
N GLU A 124 -3.58 -5.19 22.29
CA GLU A 124 -4.72 -4.36 21.82
C GLU A 124 -4.94 -3.14 22.72
N GLU A 125 -4.76 -3.28 24.04
CA GLU A 125 -4.95 -2.19 24.99
C GLU A 125 -3.80 -1.17 24.92
N GLU A 126 -2.54 -1.62 24.82
CA GLU A 126 -1.37 -0.75 24.72
C GLU A 126 -1.21 -0.16 23.32
N SER A 127 -1.52 -0.89 22.24
CA SER A 127 -1.57 -0.32 20.89
C SER A 127 -2.69 0.71 20.75
N SER A 128 -3.79 0.59 21.51
CA SER A 128 -4.80 1.66 21.63
C SER A 128 -4.30 2.90 22.40
N LYS A 129 -3.30 2.75 23.30
CA LYS A 129 -2.67 3.86 24.04
C LYS A 129 -1.53 4.52 23.26
N ILE A 130 -0.75 3.73 22.51
CA ILE A 130 0.30 4.20 21.57
C ILE A 130 -0.35 4.86 20.34
N GLY A 131 -1.43 4.28 19.81
CA GLY A 131 -2.21 4.82 18.70
C GLY A 131 -3.02 6.08 19.02
N LYS A 132 -3.08 6.51 20.29
CA LYS A 132 -3.84 7.69 20.74
C LYS A 132 -3.07 9.01 20.78
N LYS A 133 -1.77 9.07 20.43
CA LYS A 133 -0.94 10.24 20.82
C LYS A 133 -0.43 11.18 19.73
N VAL A 134 -0.51 10.86 18.45
CA VAL A 134 -0.06 11.79 17.40
C VAL A 134 -1.07 11.80 16.26
N SER A 135 -1.83 12.88 16.15
CA SER A 135 -2.68 13.14 15.00
C SER A 135 -1.83 13.29 13.74
N TYR A 136 -2.42 13.01 12.58
CA TYR A 136 -1.75 13.23 11.28
C TYR A 136 -1.19 14.66 11.14
N LYS A 137 -1.87 15.64 11.75
CA LYS A 137 -1.43 17.04 11.81
C LYS A 137 -0.15 17.21 12.62
N GLU A 138 -0.02 16.52 13.75
CA GLU A 138 1.18 16.55 14.59
C GLU A 138 2.33 15.79 13.92
N LEU A 139 2.05 14.67 13.25
CA LEU A 139 3.02 13.92 12.45
C LEU A 139 3.62 14.80 11.35
N LYS A 140 2.77 15.52 10.60
CA LYS A 140 3.22 16.46 9.56
C LYS A 140 4.05 17.60 10.13
N LYS A 141 3.67 18.17 11.28
CA LYS A 141 4.45 19.22 11.95
C LYS A 141 5.84 18.74 12.36
N ALA A 142 5.93 17.55 12.96
CA ALA A 142 7.21 16.94 13.30
C ALA A 142 8.05 16.70 12.05
N MET A 143 7.44 16.18 10.98
CA MET A 143 8.14 15.94 9.72
C MET A 143 8.62 17.20 9.02
N ALA A 144 7.90 18.31 9.13
CA ALA A 144 8.35 19.59 8.60
C ALA A 144 9.66 20.07 9.26
N LEU A 145 9.91 19.66 10.51
CA LEU A 145 11.15 19.97 11.24
C LEU A 145 12.28 18.98 10.90
N HIS A 146 11.97 17.69 10.77
CA HIS A 146 12.97 16.66 10.53
C HIS A 146 13.40 16.56 9.06
N ASN A 147 12.44 16.54 8.13
CA ASN A 147 12.70 16.35 6.71
C ASN A 147 11.57 16.97 5.86
N PRO A 148 11.59 18.30 5.62
CA PRO A 148 10.55 18.99 4.88
C PRO A 148 10.47 18.56 3.40
N LEU A 149 11.57 18.06 2.82
CA LEU A 149 11.59 17.54 1.45
C LEU A 149 10.80 16.22 1.36
N LEU A 150 11.03 15.29 2.29
CA LEU A 150 10.27 14.04 2.35
C LEU A 150 8.78 14.30 2.61
N LEU A 151 8.45 15.25 3.50
CA LEU A 151 7.07 15.65 3.73
C LEU A 151 6.39 16.13 2.44
N SER A 152 7.05 17.04 1.71
CA SER A 152 6.54 17.56 0.43
C SER A 152 6.31 16.44 -0.60
N ALA A 153 7.25 15.49 -0.69
CA ALA A 153 7.12 14.33 -1.57
C ALA A 153 5.89 13.47 -1.22
N ILE A 154 5.65 13.20 0.07
CA ILE A 154 4.49 12.41 0.51
C ILE A 154 3.19 13.16 0.27
N GLU A 155 3.15 14.47 0.50
CA GLU A 155 1.95 15.27 0.23
C GLU A 155 1.62 15.31 -1.26
N SER A 156 2.64 15.36 -2.12
CA SER A 156 2.47 15.21 -3.58
C SER A 156 1.92 13.83 -3.93
N TYR A 157 2.52 12.76 -3.38
CA TYR A 157 2.05 11.38 -3.58
C TYR A 157 0.62 11.16 -3.08
N GLN A 158 0.25 11.74 -1.92
CA GLN A 158 -1.09 11.65 -1.35
C GLN A 158 -2.15 12.23 -2.30
N LYS A 159 -1.85 13.33 -3.00
CA LYS A 159 -2.75 13.92 -4.01
C LYS A 159 -2.92 12.99 -5.21
N LYS A 160 -1.82 12.40 -5.71
CA LYS A 160 -1.87 11.44 -6.82
C LYS A 160 -2.66 10.17 -6.48
N ARG A 161 -2.73 9.80 -5.19
CA ARG A 161 -3.48 8.64 -4.67
C ARG A 161 -5.00 8.86 -4.63
N GLU A 162 -5.53 10.07 -4.84
CA GLU A 162 -6.97 10.37 -4.65
C GLU A 162 -7.89 9.36 -5.36
N HIS A 163 -7.65 9.12 -6.65
CA HIS A 163 -8.39 8.13 -7.44
C HIS A 163 -8.30 6.71 -6.84
N ASN A 164 -7.09 6.24 -6.54
CA ASN A 164 -6.89 4.92 -5.95
C ASN A 164 -7.57 4.78 -4.57
N ASN A 165 -7.62 5.86 -3.78
CA ASN A 165 -8.30 5.88 -2.50
C ASN A 165 -9.83 5.82 -2.63
N GLU A 166 -10.40 6.51 -3.62
CA GLU A 166 -11.82 6.39 -3.95
C GLU A 166 -12.16 4.97 -4.39
N MET A 167 -11.36 4.39 -5.29
CA MET A 167 -11.52 3.00 -5.74
C MET A 167 -11.39 1.99 -4.60
N ALA A 168 -10.42 2.18 -3.69
CA ALA A 168 -10.25 1.34 -2.51
C ALA A 168 -11.45 1.45 -1.55
N ASN A 169 -11.98 2.65 -1.34
CA ASN A 169 -13.18 2.86 -0.51
C ASN A 169 -14.40 2.18 -1.14
N MET A 170 -14.55 2.24 -2.46
CA MET A 170 -15.60 1.50 -3.16
C MET A 170 -15.45 0.00 -2.98
N ALA A 171 -14.24 -0.54 -3.17
CA ALA A 171 -13.97 -1.97 -2.96
C ALA A 171 -14.30 -2.43 -1.54
N LYS A 172 -13.95 -1.63 -0.51
CA LYS A 172 -14.20 -1.96 0.91
C LYS A 172 -15.66 -1.83 1.35
N HIS A 173 -16.35 -0.77 0.92
CA HIS A 173 -17.63 -0.38 1.53
C HIS A 173 -18.85 -0.62 0.65
N ARG A 174 -18.68 -0.77 -0.67
CA ARG A 174 -19.80 -0.98 -1.61
C ARG A 174 -19.91 -2.39 -2.14
N ALA A 175 -19.29 -3.35 -1.45
CA ALA A 175 -19.23 -4.74 -1.87
C ALA A 175 -18.72 -4.90 -3.31
N SER A 176 -17.56 -4.27 -3.61
CA SER A 176 -16.85 -4.34 -4.90
C SER A 176 -17.28 -3.29 -5.95
N PHE A 177 -16.67 -3.32 -7.12
CA PHE A 177 -17.12 -2.69 -8.37
C PHE A 177 -17.24 -3.76 -9.45
N TRP A 178 -18.06 -3.53 -10.47
CA TRP A 178 -18.25 -4.49 -11.56
C TRP A 178 -17.44 -4.09 -12.78
N ALA A 179 -17.00 -5.06 -13.56
CA ALA A 179 -16.34 -4.82 -14.84
C ALA A 179 -17.32 -4.96 -16.01
N PHE A 180 -17.07 -4.26 -17.12
CA PHE A 180 -17.74 -4.53 -18.39
C PHE A 180 -17.57 -6.03 -18.75
N GLY A 181 -18.69 -6.72 -18.98
CA GLY A 181 -18.73 -8.17 -19.20
C GLY A 181 -19.07 -9.00 -17.96
N ASN A 182 -19.00 -8.41 -16.76
CA ASN A 182 -19.39 -9.05 -15.49
C ASN A 182 -20.54 -8.32 -14.78
N SER A 183 -21.06 -7.25 -15.39
CA SER A 183 -22.24 -6.55 -14.90
C SER A 183 -23.45 -7.48 -14.94
N ARG A 184 -24.10 -7.73 -13.80
CA ARG A 184 -25.44 -8.31 -13.84
C ARG A 184 -26.33 -7.34 -14.62
N THR A 185 -26.86 -7.77 -15.75
CA THR A 185 -27.93 -7.04 -16.43
C THR A 185 -29.13 -7.02 -15.49
N GLY A 186 -29.31 -5.93 -14.75
CA GLY A 186 -30.43 -5.77 -13.84
C GLY A 186 -31.74 -5.84 -14.61
N THR A 187 -32.67 -6.67 -14.14
CA THR A 187 -33.98 -6.89 -14.80
C THR A 187 -35.00 -5.77 -14.52
N GLY A 188 -34.60 -4.66 -13.89
CA GLY A 188 -35.44 -3.49 -13.62
C GLY A 188 -34.91 -2.60 -12.49
N ALA A 189 -35.49 -1.41 -12.35
CA ALA A 189 -35.25 -0.52 -11.21
C ALA A 189 -36.27 -0.80 -10.10
N THR A 190 -35.80 -0.98 -8.87
CA THR A 190 -36.62 -1.10 -7.66
C THR A 190 -36.72 0.25 -6.98
N ILE A 191 -37.93 0.83 -6.99
CA ILE A 191 -38.23 2.10 -6.33
C ILE A 191 -39.06 1.82 -5.08
N VAL A 192 -38.64 2.37 -3.94
CA VAL A 192 -39.38 2.30 -2.67
C VAL A 192 -39.69 3.71 -2.22
N ASN A 193 -40.93 3.94 -1.79
CA ASN A 193 -41.33 5.20 -1.18
C ASN A 193 -41.10 5.11 0.34
N THR A 194 -40.18 5.91 0.85
CA THR A 194 -39.88 6.00 2.29
C THR A 194 -40.09 7.45 2.72
N ALA A 195 -40.98 7.69 3.68
CA ALA A 195 -41.30 9.02 4.21
C ALA A 195 -41.70 10.06 3.13
N GLY A 196 -42.36 9.63 2.06
CA GLY A 196 -42.81 10.51 0.97
C GLY A 196 -41.75 10.78 -0.10
N GLN A 197 -40.56 10.19 0.03
CA GLN A 197 -39.51 10.27 -0.98
C GLN A 197 -39.40 8.95 -1.74
N GLU A 198 -39.41 9.03 -3.06
CA GLU A 198 -39.08 7.88 -3.92
C GLU A 198 -37.56 7.67 -3.93
N ILE A 199 -37.16 6.48 -3.49
CA ILE A 199 -35.76 6.05 -3.42
C ILE A 199 -35.58 4.89 -4.40
N ASN A 200 -34.74 5.09 -5.41
CA ASN A 200 -34.31 4.03 -6.31
C ASN A 200 -33.25 3.17 -5.62
N ILE A 201 -33.69 2.10 -4.94
CA ILE A 201 -32.81 1.18 -4.22
C ILE A 201 -31.79 0.56 -5.17
N THR A 202 -32.18 0.21 -6.40
CA THR A 202 -31.26 -0.37 -7.39
C THR A 202 -30.08 0.56 -7.67
N SER A 203 -30.32 1.87 -7.77
CA SER A 203 -29.22 2.83 -7.99
C SER A 203 -28.25 2.95 -6.81
N ILE A 204 -28.71 2.64 -5.60
CA ILE A 204 -27.92 2.69 -4.36
C ILE A 204 -27.12 1.40 -4.18
N THR A 205 -27.70 0.25 -4.56
CA THR A 205 -27.11 -1.08 -4.29
C THR A 205 -26.34 -1.64 -5.48
N THR A 206 -26.47 -1.08 -6.68
CA THR A 206 -25.72 -1.53 -7.86
C THR A 206 -24.32 -0.91 -7.84
N PRO A 207 -23.26 -1.72 -7.78
CA PRO A 207 -21.90 -1.22 -7.87
C PRO A 207 -21.65 -0.53 -9.21
N PRO A 208 -20.77 0.49 -9.24
CA PRO A 208 -20.40 1.13 -10.50
C PRO A 208 -19.73 0.12 -11.42
N THR A 209 -19.97 0.26 -12.73
CA THR A 209 -19.26 -0.51 -13.75
C THR A 209 -18.04 0.26 -14.20
N ILE A 210 -16.89 -0.42 -14.27
CA ILE A 210 -15.60 0.14 -14.68
C ILE A 210 -15.04 -0.60 -15.89
N ASP A 211 -14.14 0.07 -16.59
CA ASP A 211 -13.27 -0.54 -17.60
C ASP A 211 -11.98 -1.04 -16.92
N ILE A 212 -11.83 -2.36 -16.81
CA ILE A 212 -10.63 -2.96 -16.17
C ILE A 212 -9.36 -2.54 -16.90
N ASP A 213 -9.35 -2.52 -18.25
CA ASP A 213 -8.12 -2.24 -18.98
C ASP A 213 -7.68 -0.78 -18.75
N HIS A 214 -8.64 0.15 -18.67
CA HIS A 214 -8.38 1.53 -18.29
C HIS A 214 -7.87 1.66 -16.84
N GLU A 215 -8.53 1.02 -15.89
CA GLU A 215 -8.14 1.09 -14.47
C GLU A 215 -6.79 0.43 -14.20
N VAL A 216 -6.45 -0.65 -14.91
CA VAL A 216 -5.12 -1.26 -14.86
C VAL A 216 -4.04 -0.29 -15.37
N GLU A 217 -4.31 0.49 -16.43
CA GLU A 217 -3.38 1.50 -16.93
C GLU A 217 -3.15 2.63 -15.90
N LEU A 218 -4.23 3.15 -15.31
CA LEU A 218 -4.14 4.15 -14.25
C LEU A 218 -3.35 3.62 -13.05
N LEU A 219 -3.63 2.38 -12.63
CA LEU A 219 -2.95 1.75 -11.50
C LEU A 219 -1.47 1.49 -11.79
N THR A 220 -1.13 1.18 -13.05
CA THR A 220 0.27 1.01 -13.48
C THR A 220 1.06 2.33 -13.40
N ASN A 221 0.41 3.45 -13.73
CA ASN A 221 1.03 4.76 -13.53
C ASN A 221 1.19 5.07 -12.04
N PHE A 222 0.18 4.76 -11.23
CA PHE A 222 0.27 4.92 -9.78
C PHE A 222 1.36 4.03 -9.16
N HIS A 223 1.55 2.80 -9.65
CA HIS A 223 2.64 1.91 -9.25
C HIS A 223 4.00 2.58 -9.41
N LYS A 224 4.25 3.22 -10.55
CA LYS A 224 5.52 3.94 -10.80
C LYS A 224 5.74 5.05 -9.79
N ASP A 225 4.69 5.81 -9.47
CA ASP A 225 4.74 6.82 -8.43
C ASP A 225 5.00 6.20 -7.04
N THR A 226 4.39 5.05 -6.72
CA THR A 226 4.60 4.34 -5.46
C THR A 226 6.03 3.80 -5.32
N VAL A 227 6.60 3.23 -6.39
CA VAL A 227 7.99 2.74 -6.44
C VAL A 227 8.99 3.88 -6.26
N GLU A 228 8.76 5.03 -6.89
CA GLU A 228 9.62 6.20 -6.71
C GLU A 228 9.51 6.76 -5.27
N MET A 229 8.29 6.77 -4.71
CA MET A 229 8.07 7.20 -3.33
C MET A 229 8.72 6.24 -2.32
N GLU A 230 8.64 4.93 -2.54
CA GLU A 230 9.33 3.92 -1.74
C GLU A 230 10.85 4.17 -1.72
N LYS A 231 11.45 4.37 -2.90
CA LYS A 231 12.86 4.71 -3.02
C LYS A 231 13.21 6.00 -2.25
N THR A 232 12.39 7.03 -2.40
CA THR A 232 12.55 8.31 -1.69
C THR A 232 12.52 8.11 -0.17
N VAL A 233 11.58 7.29 0.35
CA VAL A 233 11.52 6.94 1.78
C VAL A 233 12.78 6.21 2.19
N TYR A 234 13.22 5.20 1.42
CA TYR A 234 14.41 4.42 1.73
C TYR A 234 15.67 5.28 1.84
N GLU A 235 15.90 6.17 0.86
CA GLU A 235 17.05 7.06 0.81
C GLU A 235 17.02 8.09 1.95
N CYS A 236 15.84 8.62 2.28
CA CYS A 236 15.70 9.59 3.38
C CYS A 236 15.84 8.95 4.77
N CYS A 237 15.44 7.68 4.91
CA CYS A 237 15.54 6.92 6.16
C CYS A 237 16.92 6.27 6.35
N ASP A 238 17.95 6.64 5.57
CA ASP A 238 19.36 6.21 5.63
C ASP A 238 19.71 5.21 6.76
N PHE A 239 19.18 3.99 6.64
CA PHE A 239 19.30 2.97 7.69
C PHE A 239 20.77 2.58 7.91
N LYS A 240 21.59 2.77 6.87
CA LYS A 240 23.02 2.49 6.89
C LYS A 240 23.75 3.44 7.85
N SER A 241 23.39 4.71 7.89
CA SER A 241 23.99 5.67 8.84
C SER A 241 23.83 5.25 10.30
N LYS A 242 22.68 4.65 10.66
CA LYS A 242 22.38 4.17 12.01
C LYS A 242 23.29 3.00 12.42
N LEU A 243 23.68 2.16 11.47
CA LEU A 243 24.60 1.06 11.70
C LEU A 243 26.05 1.53 11.93
N TYR A 244 26.47 2.63 11.29
CA TYR A 244 27.84 3.15 11.45
C TYR A 244 28.13 3.71 12.85
N VAL A 245 27.12 4.17 13.59
CA VAL A 245 27.27 4.65 14.96
C VAL A 245 27.79 3.55 15.90
N LEU A 246 27.45 2.28 15.64
CA LEU A 246 28.00 1.15 16.40
C LEU A 246 29.50 0.91 16.13
N GLY A 247 29.96 1.18 14.90
CA GLY A 247 31.37 1.02 14.52
C GLY A 247 32.29 2.09 15.12
N SER A 248 31.80 3.33 15.25
CA SER A 248 32.56 4.44 15.84
C SER A 248 32.65 4.38 17.37
N LEU A 249 31.66 3.77 18.04
CA LEU A 249 31.67 3.57 19.50
C LEU A 249 32.70 2.52 19.98
N LYS A 250 33.25 1.68 19.08
CA LYS A 250 34.21 0.61 19.44
C LYS A 250 35.64 0.82 18.92
N GLY A 251 35.98 1.99 18.35
CA GLY A 251 37.34 2.25 17.85
C GLY A 251 37.85 1.26 16.80
N GLY A 252 36.97 0.43 16.24
CA GLY A 252 37.29 -0.62 15.30
C GLY A 252 36.39 -0.49 14.08
N LYS A 253 36.99 -0.26 12.92
CA LYS A 253 36.29 -0.25 11.63
C LYS A 253 35.52 -1.55 11.47
N LEU A 254 34.19 -1.50 11.59
CA LEU A 254 33.34 -2.51 11.00
C LEU A 254 33.37 -2.27 9.49
N THR A 255 33.98 -3.20 8.77
CA THR A 255 33.93 -3.24 7.31
C THR A 255 32.75 -4.16 6.96
N LEU A 256 31.68 -3.58 6.43
CA LEU A 256 30.55 -4.30 5.82
C LEU A 256 30.87 -4.54 4.35
#